data_AF-A0A9D6M5E2-F1
#
_entry.id   AF-A0A9D6M5E2-F1
#
_cell.length_a   1.000
_cell.length_b   1.000
_cell.length_c   1.000
_cell.angle_alpha   90.00
_cell.angle_beta   90.00
_cell.angle_gamma   90.00
#
_symmetry.space_group_name_H-M   'P 1'
#
loop_
_entity.id
_entity.type
_entity.pdbx_description
1 polymer ?
#
loop_
_entity_poly.entity_id
_entity_poly.type
_entity_poly.pdbx_seq_one_letter_code
_entity_poly.pdbx_strand_id
1 'polypeptide(L)' 'MEPVLLKNINTPDSHRIDVYLKNGGYQALPRALKLQTDALIQMVKDSGLRGRGGAGFSTGLKWSFITKDPTI' A
#
# COMPACT_ATOMS: atom_id res chain seq x y z
N MET A 1 -19.12 6.13 6.29
CA MET A 1 -17.77 6.10 5.70
C MET A 1 -17.39 4.62 5.55
N GLU A 2 -17.06 4.16 4.35
CA GLU A 2 -16.72 2.74 4.13
C GLU A 2 -15.31 2.43 4.67
N PRO A 3 -15.07 1.30 5.37
CA PRO A 3 -13.74 0.93 5.82
C PRO A 3 -12.80 0.64 4.65
N VAL A 4 -11.62 1.27 4.59
CA VAL A 4 -10.67 1.05 3.48
C VAL A 4 -10.03 -0.34 3.51
N LEU A 5 -9.54 -0.79 4.68
CA LEU A 5 -8.85 -2.09 4.82
C LEU A 5 -9.82 -3.26 4.99
N LEU A 6 -10.85 -3.07 5.82
CA LEU A 6 -11.77 -4.14 6.22
C LEU A 6 -13.05 -4.21 5.39
N LYS A 7 -13.09 -3.52 4.24
CA LYS A 7 -14.22 -3.52 3.32
C LYS A 7 -14.77 -4.92 3.05
N ASN A 8 -13.87 -5.88 2.81
CA ASN A 8 -14.19 -7.24 2.38
C ASN A 8 -14.07 -8.28 3.52
N ILE A 9 -13.95 -7.88 4.78
CA ILE A 9 -13.66 -8.83 5.89
C ILE A 9 -14.76 -9.89 6.05
N ASN A 10 -16.01 -9.52 5.79
CA ASN A 10 -17.17 -10.40 5.92
C ASN A 10 -17.60 -11.05 4.59
N THR A 11 -16.82 -10.88 3.51
CA THR A 11 -17.09 -11.55 2.25
C THR A 11 -16.81 -13.04 2.41
N PRO A 12 -17.74 -13.95 2.06
CA PRO A 12 -17.50 -15.39 2.09
C PRO A 12 -16.22 -15.74 1.32
N ASP A 13 -15.40 -16.58 1.92
CA ASP A 13 -14.13 -17.02 1.34
C ASP A 13 -13.16 -15.90 0.94
N SER A 14 -13.21 -14.74 1.62
CA SER A 14 -12.33 -13.58 1.35
C SER A 14 -10.82 -13.89 1.38
N HIS A 15 -10.41 -14.98 2.03
CA HIS A 15 -9.05 -15.47 2.08
C HIS A 15 -8.58 -16.13 0.76
N ARG A 16 -9.50 -16.52 -0.13
CA ARG A 16 -9.16 -17.14 -1.41
C ARG A 16 -8.79 -16.10 -2.45
N ILE A 17 -7.80 -16.43 -3.29
CA ILE A 17 -7.28 -15.52 -4.32
C ILE A 17 -8.32 -15.14 -5.38
N ASP A 18 -9.18 -16.07 -5.80
CA ASP A 18 -10.24 -15.82 -6.77
C ASP A 18 -11.27 -14.82 -6.24
N VAL A 19 -11.64 -14.94 -4.96
CA VAL A 19 -12.51 -13.98 -4.28
C VAL A 19 -11.82 -12.63 -4.09
N TYR A 20 -10.55 -12.61 -3.70
CA TYR A 20 -9.77 -11.37 -3.59
C TYR A 20 -9.74 -10.60 -4.91
N LEU A 21 -9.41 -11.27 -6.01
CA LEU A 21 -9.37 -10.70 -7.36
C LEU A 21 -10.75 -10.19 -7.79
N LYS A 22 -11.81 -10.97 -7.59
CA LYS A 22 -13.19 -10.58 -7.92
C LYS A 22 -13.63 -9.31 -7.17
N ASN A 23 -13.12 -9.08 -5.97
CA ASN A 23 -13.42 -7.90 -5.14
C ASN A 23 -12.41 -6.76 -5.30
N GLY A 24 -11.68 -6.72 -6.43
CA GLY A 24 -10.78 -5.61 -6.77
C GLY A 24 -9.35 -5.75 -6.22
N GLY A 25 -8.99 -6.93 -5.75
CA GLY A 25 -7.62 -7.26 -5.34
C GLY A 25 -6.60 -6.97 -6.44
N TYR A 26 -5.40 -6.58 -6.03
CA TYR A 26 -4.27 -6.23 -6.89
C TYR A 26 -4.48 -5.10 -7.91
N GLN A 27 -5.63 -4.44 -8.02
CA GLN A 27 -5.82 -3.38 -9.03
C GLN A 27 -4.77 -2.25 -8.97
N ALA A 28 -4.28 -1.91 -7.78
CA ALA A 28 -3.23 -0.91 -7.59
C ALA A 28 -1.80 -1.42 -7.89
N LEU A 29 -1.56 -2.74 -7.80
CA LEU A 29 -0.22 -3.32 -7.90
C LEU A 29 0.42 -3.12 -9.29
N PRO A 30 -0.27 -3.38 -10.43
CA PRO A 30 0.29 -3.13 -11.75
C PRO A 30 0.66 -1.66 -11.99
N ARG A 31 -0.07 -0.72 -11.37
CA ARG A 31 0.29 0.71 -11.43
C ARG A 31 1.55 0.97 -10.62
N ALA A 32 1.62 0.46 -9.40
CA ALA A 32 2.78 0.63 -8.52
C ALA A 32 4.07 0.09 -9.17
N LEU A 33 4.02 -1.09 -9.80
CA LEU A 33 5.16 -1.72 -10.46
C LEU A 33 5.68 -0.95 -11.69
N LYS A 34 4.88 -0.05 -12.27
CA LYS A 34 5.27 0.80 -13.41
C LYS A 34 5.81 2.17 -12.99
N LEU A 35 5.65 2.54 -11.72
CA LEU A 35 6.14 3.83 -11.23
C LEU A 35 7.62 3.73 -10.91
N GLN A 36 8.35 4.82 -11.20
CA GLN A 36 9.67 5.01 -10.63
C GLN A 36 9.57 5.04 -9.10
N THR A 37 10.54 4.44 -8.41
CA THR A 37 10.55 4.32 -6.95
C THR A 37 10.32 5.67 -6.26
N ASP A 38 10.93 6.75 -6.77
CA ASP A 38 10.74 8.10 -6.24
C ASP A 38 9.33 8.63 -6.38
N ALA A 39 8.69 8.39 -7.53
CA ALA A 39 7.30 8.80 -7.75
C ALA A 39 6.35 8.04 -6.81
N LEU A 40 6.62 6.76 -6.54
CA LEU A 40 5.85 5.96 -5.59
C LEU A 40 6.05 6.47 -4.15
N ILE A 41 7.29 6.76 -3.74
CA ILE A 41 7.59 7.34 -2.43
C ILE A 41 6.90 8.70 -2.27
N GLN A 42 6.95 9.56 -3.29
CA GLN A 42 6.30 10.87 -3.26
C GLN A 42 4.78 10.74 -3.14
N MET A 43 4.16 9.83 -3.89
CA MET A 43 2.73 9.54 -3.76
C MET A 43 2.34 9.17 -2.32
N VAL A 44 3.16 8.37 -1.62
CA VAL A 44 2.90 8.01 -0.22
C VAL A 44 3.16 9.18 0.73
N LYS A 45 4.15 10.05 0.46
CA LYS A 45 4.34 11.30 1.20
C LYS A 45 3.11 12.20 1.09
N ASP A 46 2.60 12.40 -0.12
CA ASP A 46 1.47 13.28 -0.41
C ASP A 46 0.16 12.76 0.21
N SER A 47 0.01 11.44 0.36
CA SER A 47 -1.15 10.84 1.03
C SER A 47 -1.25 11.17 2.54
N GLY A 48 -0.16 11.64 3.15
CA GLY A 48 -0.09 11.86 4.60
C GLY A 48 -0.13 10.57 5.43
N LEU A 49 0.13 9.40 4.84
CA LEU A 49 0.11 8.12 5.54
C LEU A 49 1.11 8.11 6.70
N ARG A 50 0.60 7.88 7.91
CA ARG A 50 1.38 7.74 9.13
C ARG A 50 1.43 6.28 9.60
N GLY A 51 2.52 5.91 10.26
CA GLY A 51 2.68 4.61 10.88
C GLY A 51 1.58 4.34 11.92
N ARG A 52 0.85 3.23 11.75
CA ARG A 52 -0.28 2.84 12.60
C ARG A 52 0.09 2.01 13.83
N GLY A 53 1.40 1.85 14.11
CA GLY A 53 1.92 1.17 15.31
C GLY A 53 2.01 2.05 16.56
N GLY A 54 1.50 3.29 16.53
CA GLY A 54 1.47 4.20 17.68
C GLY A 54 2.23 5.51 17.47
N ALA A 55 3.51 5.45 17.08
CA ALA A 55 4.38 6.64 16.97
C ALA A 55 3.98 7.64 15.87
N GLY A 56 3.20 7.23 14.87
CA GLY A 56 2.65 8.16 13.88
C GLY A 56 3.66 8.82 12.95
N PHE A 57 4.85 8.24 12.77
CA PHE A 57 5.89 8.74 11.86
C PHE A 57 5.41 8.71 10.39
N SER A 58 5.84 9.68 9.58
CA SER A 58 5.48 9.75 8.15
C SER A 58 6.04 8.55 7.38
N THR A 59 5.16 7.77 6.78
CA THR A 59 5.53 6.53 6.07
C THR A 59 6.36 6.85 4.84
N GLY A 60 5.94 7.83 4.03
CA GLY A 60 6.67 8.24 2.83
C GLY A 60 8.05 8.84 3.16
N LEU A 61 8.19 9.57 4.28
CA LEU A 61 9.49 10.07 4.73
C LEU A 61 10.41 8.91 5.16
N LYS A 62 9.87 7.96 5.92
CA LYS A 62 10.62 6.76 6.33
C LYS A 62 11.16 5.99 5.12
N TRP A 63 10.34 5.82 4.08
CA TRP A 63 10.76 5.11 2.87
C TRP A 63 11.88 5.83 2.12
N SER A 64 11.92 7.17 2.13
CA SER A 64 13.01 7.91 1.45
C SER A 64 14.38 7.78 2.11
N PHE A 65 14.49 7.19 3.30
CA PHE A 65 15.79 6.94 3.94
C PHE A 65 16.44 5.63 3.48
N ILE A 66 15.70 4.74 2.83
CA ILE A 66 16.22 3.44 2.40
C ILE A 66 17.02 3.62 1.11
N THR A 67 18.16 2.96 1.03
CA THR A 67 19.00 2.96 -0.17
C THR A 67 18.20 2.45 -1.37
N LYS A 68 18.43 3.07 -2.53
CA LYS A 68 17.86 2.63 -3.80
C LYS A 68 18.71 1.59 -4.50
N ASP A 69 19.91 1.33 -3.97
CA ASP A 69 20.82 0.33 -4.49
C ASP A 69 20.33 -1.07 -4.08
N PRO A 70 19.93 -1.93 -5.04
CA PRO A 70 19.48 -3.28 -4.73
C PRO A 70 20.63 -4.24 -4.37
N THR A 71 21.88 -3.77 -4.38
CA THR A 71 23.09 -4.59 -4.14
C THR A 71 23.72 -4.38 -2.76
N ILE A 72 23.18 -3.48 -1.94
CA ILE A 72 23.61 -3.22 -0.56
C ILE A 72 22.70 -3.95 0.43
#